data_AF-A0A2R3Z9U2-F1
#
_entry.id   AF-A0A2R3Z9U2-F1
#
_cell.length_a   1.000
_cell.length_b   1.000
_cell.length_c   1.000
_cell.angle_alpha   90.00
_cell.angle_beta   90.00
_cell.angle_gamma   90.00
#
_symmetry.space_group_name_H-M   'P 1'
#
loop_
_entity.id
_entity.type
_entity.pdbx_description
1 polymer ?
#
loop_
_entity_poly.entity_id
_entity_poly.type
_entity_poly.pdbx_seq_one_letter_code
_entity_poly.pdbx_strand_id
1 'polypeptide(L)'
;MLTFKKLKKKLMNLDDVETLLSRLKFANAVDQRDYARVSENLSEGDLKDFFLDQEVLKGRFNQTINAEMEKLDLHESNTDDPLKDESRHGSWPLAKDISGKSLLEWSQHREGKALLFYEELLSHINRGEIREMLLSQKNEVRMAIEKLEALAEAGS
;
A
#
# COMPACT_ATOMS: atom_id res chain seq x y z
N MET A 1 12.24 20.28 -35.59
CA MET A 1 12.99 19.26 -34.84
C MET A 1 12.82 19.53 -33.35
N LEU A 2 11.89 18.82 -32.69
CA LEU A 2 11.69 18.96 -31.24
C LEU A 2 12.77 18.13 -30.54
N THR A 3 13.64 18.77 -29.78
CA THR A 3 14.73 18.10 -29.05
C THR A 3 14.16 17.23 -27.92
N PHE A 4 14.78 16.07 -27.71
CA PHE A 4 14.43 15.08 -26.67
C PHE A 4 14.23 15.71 -25.27
N LYS A 5 14.98 16.79 -24.95
CA LYS A 5 14.83 17.58 -23.72
C LYS A 5 13.49 18.30 -23.57
N LYS A 6 12.85 18.73 -24.66
CA LYS A 6 11.51 19.36 -24.62
C LYS A 6 10.38 18.33 -24.52
N LEU A 7 10.61 17.08 -24.92
CA LEU A 7 9.69 15.96 -24.64
C LEU A 7 9.74 15.60 -23.15
N LYS A 8 10.94 15.58 -22.55
CA LYS A 8 11.16 15.37 -21.11
C LYS A 8 10.43 16.39 -20.22
N LYS A 9 10.25 17.62 -20.69
CA LYS A 9 9.54 18.69 -19.97
C LYS A 9 8.00 18.61 -20.05
N LYS A 10 7.46 17.68 -20.85
CA LYS A 10 6.01 17.40 -21.00
C LYS A 10 5.60 16.07 -20.35
N LEU A 11 6.59 15.32 -19.88
CA LEU A 11 6.48 14.16 -19.02
C LEU A 11 6.47 14.70 -17.58
N MET A 12 5.61 14.14 -16.73
CA MET A 12 5.72 14.30 -15.28
C MET A 12 7.18 14.12 -14.86
N ASN A 13 7.60 14.83 -13.81
CA ASN A 13 8.95 14.69 -13.28
C ASN A 13 9.15 13.22 -12.89
N LEU A 14 9.83 12.43 -13.74
CA LEU A 14 9.91 10.98 -13.60
C LEU A 14 10.57 10.59 -12.26
N ASP A 15 11.49 11.43 -11.80
CA ASP A 15 12.14 11.34 -10.49
C ASP A 15 11.12 11.43 -9.33
N ASP A 16 10.05 12.21 -9.48
CA ASP A 16 8.98 12.29 -8.49
C ASP A 16 8.11 11.04 -8.52
N VAL A 17 7.85 10.47 -9.72
CA VAL A 17 7.08 9.22 -9.88
C VAL A 17 7.85 8.03 -9.31
N GLU A 18 9.15 7.93 -9.58
CA GLU A 18 10.02 6.89 -9.04
C GLU A 18 10.02 6.91 -7.51
N THR A 19 10.22 8.09 -6.92
CA THR A 19 10.21 8.27 -5.46
C THR A 19 8.86 7.86 -4.88
N LEU A 20 7.78 8.32 -5.49
CA LEU A 20 6.41 8.04 -5.05
C LEU A 20 6.03 6.56 -5.14
N LEU A 21 6.39 5.88 -6.23
CA LEU A 21 6.17 4.44 -6.39
C LEU A 21 7.04 3.63 -5.43
N SER A 22 8.29 4.03 -5.20
CA SER A 22 9.18 3.41 -4.21
C SER A 22 8.60 3.49 -2.80
N ARG A 23 8.06 4.66 -2.42
CA ARG A 23 7.36 4.88 -1.14
C ARG A 23 6.13 3.97 -0.98
N LEU A 24 5.32 3.84 -2.03
CA LEU A 24 4.16 2.95 -2.03
C LEU A 24 4.57 1.49 -1.87
N LYS A 25 5.63 1.08 -2.56
CA LYS A 25 6.15 -0.28 -2.46
C LYS A 25 6.64 -0.61 -1.05
N PHE A 26 7.35 0.33 -0.43
CA PHE A 26 7.77 0.20 0.97
C PHE A 26 6.57 0.06 1.91
N ALA A 27 5.57 0.93 1.79
CA ALA A 27 4.36 0.87 2.61
C ALA A 27 3.63 -0.48 2.47
N ASN A 28 3.45 -0.96 1.24
CA ASN A 28 2.85 -2.28 0.98
C ASN A 28 3.70 -3.44 1.54
N ALA A 29 5.03 -3.34 1.50
CA ALA A 29 5.91 -4.38 2.08
C ALA A 29 5.80 -4.43 3.61
N VAL A 30 5.69 -3.27 4.26
CA VAL A 30 5.45 -3.17 5.71
C VAL A 30 4.07 -3.74 6.04
N ASP A 31 3.02 -3.38 5.29
CA ASP A 31 1.67 -3.93 5.44
C ASP A 31 1.65 -5.45 5.27
N GLN A 32 2.27 -5.97 4.22
CA GLN A 32 2.35 -7.41 3.97
C GLN A 32 2.96 -8.16 5.16
N ARG A 33 4.12 -7.70 5.64
CA ARG A 33 4.82 -8.32 6.78
C ARG A 33 3.95 -8.27 8.05
N ASP A 34 3.35 -7.12 8.30
CA ASP A 34 2.54 -6.92 9.50
C ASP A 34 1.30 -7.81 9.44
N TYR A 35 0.58 -7.89 8.31
CA TYR A 35 -0.57 -8.76 8.13
C TYR A 35 -0.24 -10.26 8.24
N ALA A 36 0.89 -10.69 7.65
CA ALA A 36 1.39 -12.05 7.81
C ALA A 36 1.55 -12.38 9.30
N ARG A 37 2.25 -11.51 10.04
CA ARG A 37 2.48 -11.66 11.47
C ARG A 37 1.18 -11.72 12.28
N VAL A 38 0.16 -10.97 11.91
CA VAL A 38 -1.15 -11.03 12.59
C VAL A 38 -1.79 -12.38 12.41
N SER A 39 -1.84 -12.83 11.15
CA SER A 39 -2.52 -14.08 10.81
C SER A 39 -1.91 -15.28 11.55
N GLU A 40 -0.60 -15.28 11.78
CA GLU A 40 0.12 -16.30 12.55
C GLU A 40 -0.32 -16.37 14.03
N ASN A 41 -0.80 -15.25 14.59
CA ASN A 41 -1.20 -15.14 16.00
C ASN A 41 -2.72 -15.25 16.20
N LEU A 42 -3.49 -15.38 15.12
CA LEU A 42 -4.94 -15.55 15.18
C LEU A 42 -5.33 -17.03 15.10
N SER A 43 -6.37 -17.39 15.85
CA SER A 43 -7.11 -18.63 15.63
C SER A 43 -7.83 -18.61 14.28
N GLU A 44 -8.14 -19.78 13.74
CA GLU A 44 -8.93 -19.93 12.51
C GLU A 44 -10.27 -19.15 12.60
N GLY A 45 -10.66 -18.53 11.48
CA GLY A 45 -11.90 -17.77 11.36
C GLY A 45 -11.75 -16.53 10.46
N ASP A 46 -12.86 -15.83 10.25
CA ASP A 46 -12.99 -14.74 9.26
C ASP A 46 -11.93 -13.64 9.40
N LEU A 47 -11.52 -13.33 10.65
CA LEU A 47 -10.50 -12.33 10.90
C LEU A 47 -9.12 -12.80 10.42
N LYS A 48 -8.75 -14.07 10.67
CA LYS A 48 -7.50 -14.64 10.17
C LYS A 48 -7.49 -14.69 8.63
N ASP A 49 -8.60 -15.13 8.04
CA ASP A 49 -8.76 -15.18 6.59
C ASP A 49 -8.63 -13.79 5.96
N PHE A 50 -9.21 -12.76 6.58
CA PHE A 50 -8.99 -11.38 6.15
C PHE A 50 -7.51 -11.00 6.14
N PHE A 51 -6.76 -11.28 7.22
CA PHE A 51 -5.34 -10.92 7.29
C PHE A 51 -4.48 -11.68 6.28
N LEU A 52 -4.78 -12.96 6.04
CA LEU A 52 -4.13 -13.75 4.99
C LEU A 52 -4.42 -13.19 3.59
N ASP A 53 -5.67 -12.82 3.31
CA ASP A 53 -6.04 -12.19 2.04
C ASP A 53 -5.27 -10.87 1.84
N GLN A 54 -5.15 -10.05 2.89
CA GLN A 54 -4.44 -8.78 2.82
C GLN A 54 -2.93 -8.97 2.62
N GLU A 55 -2.31 -9.95 3.28
CA GLU A 55 -0.89 -10.29 3.05
C GLU A 55 -0.64 -10.55 1.56
N VAL A 56 -1.43 -11.47 0.96
CA VAL A 56 -1.29 -11.84 -0.45
C VAL A 56 -1.55 -10.64 -1.36
N LEU A 57 -2.56 -9.83 -1.04
CA LEU A 57 -2.94 -8.64 -1.80
C LEU A 57 -1.80 -7.62 -1.85
N LYS A 58 -1.18 -7.30 -0.72
CA LYS A 58 -0.07 -6.34 -0.64
C LYS A 58 1.18 -6.85 -1.37
N GLY A 59 1.46 -8.16 -1.29
CA GLY A 59 2.50 -8.80 -2.09
C GLY A 59 2.27 -8.64 -3.59
N ARG A 60 1.03 -8.86 -4.05
CA ARG A 60 0.63 -8.64 -5.46
C ARG A 60 0.77 -7.18 -5.88
N PHE A 61 0.40 -6.22 -5.03
CA PHE A 61 0.59 -4.80 -5.32
C PHE A 61 2.06 -4.47 -5.60
N ASN A 62 2.97 -4.96 -4.75
CA ASN A 62 4.41 -4.76 -4.94
C ASN A 62 4.92 -5.35 -6.25
N GLN A 63 4.46 -6.55 -6.63
CA GLN A 63 4.81 -7.17 -7.91
C GLN A 63 4.33 -6.32 -9.10
N THR A 64 3.10 -5.80 -9.05
CA THR A 64 2.58 -4.95 -10.13
C THR A 64 3.32 -3.61 -10.22
N ILE A 65 3.67 -2.99 -9.08
CA ILE A 65 4.47 -1.76 -9.05
C ILE A 65 5.86 -2.00 -9.65
N ASN A 66 6.51 -3.12 -9.31
CA ASN A 66 7.80 -3.50 -9.91
C ASN A 66 7.72 -3.61 -11.43
N ALA A 67 6.71 -4.32 -11.94
CA ALA A 67 6.53 -4.48 -13.37
C ALA A 67 6.35 -3.13 -14.10
N GLU A 68 5.58 -2.21 -13.51
CA GLU A 68 5.40 -0.87 -14.08
C GLU A 68 6.67 0.00 -13.99
N MET A 69 7.44 -0.11 -12.90
CA MET A 69 8.73 0.57 -12.78
C MET A 69 9.75 0.05 -13.80
N GLU A 70 9.84 -1.27 -13.98
CA GLU A 70 10.74 -1.91 -14.96
C GLU A 70 10.42 -1.50 -16.40
N LYS A 71 9.12 -1.45 -16.78
CA LYS A 71 8.69 -0.99 -18.11
C LYS A 71 9.16 0.44 -18.43
N LEU A 72 9.33 1.26 -17.39
CA LEU A 72 9.68 2.68 -17.51
C LEU A 72 11.15 2.96 -17.24
N ASP A 73 11.97 1.91 -17.04
CA ASP A 73 13.38 2.02 -16.66
C ASP A 73 13.56 2.87 -15.40
N LEU A 74 12.61 2.76 -14.46
CA LEU A 74 12.69 3.37 -13.14
C LEU A 74 13.34 2.38 -12.18
N HIS A 75 14.23 2.88 -11.33
CA HIS A 75 14.91 2.07 -10.33
C HIS A 75 14.36 2.35 -8.93
N GLU A 76 14.65 1.48 -7.97
CA GLU A 76 14.33 1.83 -6.58
C GLU A 76 15.20 3.02 -6.18
N SER A 77 14.56 4.12 -5.81
CA SER A 77 15.30 5.26 -5.27
C SER A 77 15.79 4.88 -3.88
N ASN A 78 17.13 4.91 -3.69
CA ASN A 78 17.77 4.74 -2.38
C ASN A 78 17.49 5.91 -1.41
N THR A 79 16.49 6.74 -1.69
CA THR A 79 16.10 7.88 -0.88
C THR A 79 15.98 7.45 0.58
N ASP A 80 16.67 8.20 1.44
CA ASP A 80 16.50 8.19 2.89
C ASP A 80 15.07 8.63 3.19
N ASP A 81 14.14 7.71 2.98
CA ASP A 81 12.74 7.95 3.16
C ASP A 81 12.48 8.11 4.67
N PRO A 82 11.80 9.18 5.13
CA PRO A 82 11.34 9.28 6.51
C PRO A 82 10.45 8.09 6.95
N LEU A 83 10.01 7.24 6.02
CA LEU A 83 9.35 5.95 6.28
C LEU A 83 10.32 4.82 6.70
N LYS A 84 11.64 4.93 6.44
CA LYS A 84 12.68 4.03 7.01
C LYS A 84 12.85 4.21 8.52
N ASP A 85 12.27 5.25 9.11
CA ASP A 85 12.13 5.35 10.55
C ASP A 85 11.06 4.34 11.01
N GLU A 86 11.46 3.08 11.14
CA GLU A 86 10.64 1.98 11.67
C GLU A 86 10.02 2.31 13.04
N SER A 87 10.51 3.36 13.72
CA SER A 87 9.94 3.88 14.96
C SER A 87 8.64 4.70 14.77
N ARG A 88 8.33 5.16 13.54
CA ARG A 88 7.15 6.00 13.23
C ARG A 88 6.05 5.28 12.46
N HIS A 89 6.37 4.18 11.78
CA HIS A 89 5.35 3.24 11.30
C HIS A 89 4.83 2.48 12.49
N GLY A 90 3.88 3.10 13.20
CA GLY A 90 3.24 2.63 14.44
C GLY A 90 3.49 1.15 14.67
N SER A 91 4.52 0.88 15.48
CA SER A 91 4.98 -0.45 15.80
C SER A 91 3.74 -1.28 16.16
N TRP A 92 3.60 -2.40 15.44
CA TRP A 92 2.58 -3.41 15.73
C TRP A 92 2.45 -3.58 17.25
N PRO A 93 1.25 -3.66 17.84
CA PRO A 93 1.18 -4.00 19.24
C PRO A 93 1.62 -5.48 19.34
N LEU A 94 2.84 -5.71 19.80
CA LEU A 94 3.47 -7.04 19.90
C LEU A 94 2.80 -7.95 20.95
N ALA A 95 1.66 -7.54 21.49
CA ALA A 95 0.97 -8.25 22.54
C ALA A 95 0.15 -9.39 21.93
N LYS A 96 0.39 -10.61 22.43
CA LYS A 96 -0.41 -11.81 22.13
C LYS A 96 -1.89 -11.67 22.52
N ASP A 97 -2.26 -10.58 23.20
CA ASP A 97 -3.57 -10.36 23.82
C ASP A 97 -4.32 -9.16 23.22
N ILE A 98 -4.01 -8.73 22.00
CA ILE A 98 -4.82 -7.70 21.34
C ILE A 98 -6.21 -8.26 21.03
N SER A 99 -7.24 -7.55 21.46
CA SER A 99 -8.62 -7.90 21.12
C SER A 99 -8.88 -7.81 19.61
N GLY A 100 -9.75 -8.67 19.07
CA GLY A 100 -10.15 -8.59 17.66
C GLY A 100 -10.66 -7.20 17.26
N LYS A 101 -11.36 -6.51 18.16
CA LYS A 101 -11.80 -5.11 17.97
C LYS A 101 -10.63 -4.16 17.73
N SER A 102 -9.58 -4.23 18.56
CA SER A 102 -8.39 -3.40 18.41
C SER A 102 -7.63 -3.71 17.12
N LEU A 103 -7.65 -4.96 16.64
CA LEU A 103 -7.08 -5.34 15.34
C LEU A 103 -7.86 -4.73 14.18
N LEU A 104 -9.20 -4.74 14.26
CA LEU A 104 -10.07 -4.14 13.25
C LEU A 104 -9.86 -2.61 13.18
N GLU A 105 -9.88 -1.92 14.32
CA GLU A 105 -9.63 -0.46 14.39
C GLU A 105 -8.24 -0.09 13.84
N TRP A 106 -7.21 -0.87 14.19
CA TRP A 106 -5.87 -0.67 13.67
C TRP A 106 -5.82 -0.86 12.14
N SER A 107 -6.47 -1.91 11.63
CA SER A 107 -6.49 -2.21 10.19
C SER A 107 -7.26 -1.15 9.40
N GLN A 108 -8.37 -0.66 9.94
CA GLN A 108 -9.15 0.43 9.34
C GLN A 108 -8.31 1.71 9.23
N HIS A 109 -7.55 2.04 10.27
CA HIS A 109 -6.63 3.19 10.24
C HIS A 109 -5.52 3.03 9.20
N ARG A 110 -4.94 1.82 9.09
CA ARG A 110 -3.89 1.52 8.10
C ARG A 110 -4.41 1.63 6.67
N GLU A 111 -5.52 0.97 6.36
CA GLU A 111 -6.10 1.03 5.02
C GLU A 111 -6.65 2.43 4.68
N GLY A 112 -7.18 3.17 5.66
CA GLY A 112 -7.55 4.57 5.49
C GLY A 112 -6.37 5.46 5.11
N LYS A 113 -5.20 5.27 5.76
CA LYS A 113 -3.96 5.96 5.37
C LYS A 113 -3.48 5.55 3.98
N ALA A 114 -3.56 4.27 3.64
CA ALA A 114 -3.21 3.78 2.30
C ALA A 114 -4.09 4.44 1.24
N LEU A 115 -5.41 4.54 1.47
CA LEU A 115 -6.35 5.20 0.57
C LEU A 115 -5.98 6.67 0.30
N LEU A 116 -5.67 7.43 1.35
CA LEU A 116 -5.21 8.82 1.22
C LEU A 116 -3.90 8.91 0.43
N PHE A 117 -3.00 7.94 0.60
CA PHE A 117 -1.75 7.93 -0.14
C PHE A 117 -1.97 7.62 -1.63
N TYR A 118 -2.87 6.69 -1.98
CA TYR A 118 -3.29 6.50 -3.36
C TYR A 118 -3.93 7.76 -3.96
N GLU A 119 -4.68 8.53 -3.19
CA GLU A 119 -5.26 9.81 -3.64
C GLU A 119 -4.19 10.86 -3.92
N GLU A 120 -3.20 10.98 -3.05
CA GLU A 120 -2.01 11.82 -3.27
C GLU A 120 -1.32 11.41 -4.57
N LEU A 121 -0.98 10.13 -4.73
CA LEU A 121 -0.34 9.59 -5.93
C LEU A 121 -1.13 9.89 -7.21
N LEU A 122 -2.45 9.68 -7.18
CA LEU A 122 -3.34 9.91 -8.32
C LEU A 122 -3.54 11.40 -8.64
N SER A 123 -3.21 12.31 -7.72
CA SER A 123 -3.18 13.75 -7.98
C SER A 123 -1.95 14.16 -8.78
N HIS A 124 -0.83 13.44 -8.61
CA HIS A 124 0.40 13.63 -9.38
C HIS A 124 0.39 12.84 -10.69
N ILE A 125 -0.21 11.65 -10.69
CA ILE A 125 -0.20 10.69 -11.81
C ILE A 125 -1.54 10.69 -12.52
N ASN A 126 -1.66 11.51 -13.57
CA ASN A 126 -2.93 11.84 -14.21
C ASN A 126 -3.30 10.98 -15.44
N ARG A 127 -2.42 10.12 -15.96
CA ARG A 127 -2.69 9.24 -17.11
C ARG A 127 -1.67 8.10 -17.24
N GLY A 128 -2.02 7.08 -18.02
CA GLY A 128 -1.14 5.96 -18.39
C GLY A 128 -1.32 4.73 -17.50
N GLU A 129 -0.56 3.67 -17.82
CA GLU A 129 -0.67 2.34 -17.18
C GLU A 129 -0.47 2.42 -15.66
N ILE A 130 0.49 3.24 -15.17
CA ILE A 130 0.66 3.46 -13.72
C ILE A 130 -0.63 3.99 -13.08
N ARG A 131 -1.33 4.93 -13.72
CA ARG A 131 -2.59 5.46 -13.17
C ARG A 131 -3.64 4.36 -13.07
N GLU A 132 -3.77 3.53 -14.10
CA GLU A 132 -4.74 2.44 -14.13
C GLU A 132 -4.43 1.40 -13.04
N MET A 133 -3.16 1.05 -12.88
CA MET A 133 -2.69 0.22 -11.77
C MET A 133 -3.05 0.84 -10.41
N LEU A 134 -2.73 2.11 -10.18
CA LEU A 134 -3.02 2.80 -8.92
C LEU A 134 -4.52 2.88 -8.63
N LEU A 135 -5.36 3.12 -9.65
CA LEU A 135 -6.82 3.11 -9.51
C LEU A 135 -7.34 1.72 -9.13
N SER A 136 -6.80 0.67 -9.76
CA SER A 136 -7.16 -0.71 -9.44
C SER A 136 -6.79 -1.06 -7.99
N GLN A 137 -5.57 -0.75 -7.57
CA GLN A 137 -5.11 -1.01 -6.20
C GLN A 137 -5.89 -0.18 -5.17
N LYS A 138 -6.19 1.10 -5.47
CA LYS A 138 -7.06 1.94 -4.65
C LYS A 138 -8.44 1.31 -4.44
N ASN A 139 -9.04 0.75 -5.50
CA ASN A 139 -10.34 0.10 -5.40
C ASN A 139 -10.31 -1.12 -4.47
N GLU A 140 -9.26 -1.94 -4.56
CA GLU A 140 -9.05 -3.10 -3.70
C GLU A 140 -8.86 -2.69 -2.22
N VAL A 141 -8.13 -1.59 -1.96
CA VAL A 141 -8.04 -1.00 -0.61
C VAL A 141 -9.41 -0.56 -0.08
N ARG A 142 -10.22 0.07 -0.92
CA ARG A 142 -11.59 0.45 -0.53
C ARG A 142 -12.44 -0.78 -0.18
N MET A 143 -12.36 -1.85 -0.97
CA MET A 143 -13.05 -3.11 -0.66
C MET A 143 -12.56 -3.75 0.65
N ALA A 144 -11.27 -3.63 0.97
CA ALA A 144 -10.74 -4.08 2.25
C ALA A 144 -11.32 -3.29 3.44
N ILE A 145 -11.48 -1.97 3.30
CA ILE A 145 -12.15 -1.12 4.30
C ILE A 145 -13.60 -1.58 4.51
N GLU A 146 -14.35 -1.80 3.43
CA GLU A 146 -15.74 -2.29 3.49
C GLU A 146 -15.82 -3.66 4.19
N LYS A 147 -14.86 -4.57 3.93
CA LYS A 147 -14.78 -5.87 4.61
C LYS A 147 -14.46 -5.73 6.10
N LEU A 148 -13.59 -4.78 6.49
CA LEU A 148 -13.29 -4.48 7.89
C LEU A 148 -14.51 -3.94 8.66
N GLU A 149 -15.29 -3.06 8.03
CA GLU A 149 -16.54 -2.53 8.59
C GLU A 149 -17.54 -3.66 8.83
N ALA A 150 -17.74 -4.55 7.86
CA ALA A 150 -18.62 -5.70 8.00
C ALA A 150 -18.18 -6.66 9.13
N LEU A 151 -16.87 -6.91 9.26
CA LEU A 151 -16.32 -7.73 10.36
C LEU A 151 -16.54 -7.07 11.74
N ALA A 152 -16.45 -5.74 11.82
CA ALA A 152 -16.72 -5.01 13.06
C ALA A 152 -18.20 -5.06 13.47
N GLU A 153 -19.11 -4.98 12.49
CA GLU A 153 -20.55 -5.10 12.72
C GLU A 153 -20.94 -6.53 13.13
N ALA A 154 -20.37 -7.55 12.52
CA ALA A 154 -20.65 -8.95 12.85
C ALA A 154 -20.12 -9.37 14.23
N GLY A 155 -19.10 -8.68 14.74
CA GLY A 155 -18.50 -8.91 16.06
C GLY A 155 -19.06 -8.05 17.20
N SER A 156 -20.02 -7.15 16.93
CA SER A 156 -20.69 -6.27 17.91
C SER A 156 -22.00 -6.86 18.43
#